data_AF-A0A0E2H5V6-F1
#
_entry.id   AF-A0A0E2H5V6-F1
#
_cell.length_a   1.000
_cell.length_b   1.000
_cell.length_c   1.000
_cell.angle_alpha   90.00
_cell.angle_beta   90.00
_cell.angle_gamma   90.00
#
_symmetry.space_group_name_H-M   'P 1'
#
loop_
_entity.id
_entity.type
_entity.pdbx_description
1 polymer ?
#
loop_
_entity_poly.entity_id
_entity_poly.type
_entity_poly.pdbx_seq_one_letter_code
_entity_poly.pdbx_strand_id
1 'polypeptide(L)'
;MGHCFDTEHYVKQSSYLMDYLAAQGMDDFTAVTLDTVNVYIRTLAGFSYKTVEQHICSLRAFFRFLNQEGIMPDDLAAKMPMVKARKQTAIPSVWTQN
;
A
#
# COMPACT_ATOMS: atom_id res chain seq x y z
N MET A 1 16.25 -3.48 -13.02
CA MET A 1 16.83 -4.67 -12.34
C MET A 1 16.15 -4.78 -10.99
N GLY A 2 15.42 -5.88 -10.79
CA GLY A 2 14.59 -6.11 -9.61
C GLY A 2 15.44 -6.30 -8.37
N HIS A 3 15.13 -5.54 -7.32
CA HIS A 3 15.49 -5.94 -5.98
C HIS A 3 14.66 -7.19 -5.66
N CYS A 4 15.28 -8.36 -5.64
CA CYS A 4 14.72 -9.50 -4.93
C CYS A 4 14.59 -9.08 -3.46
N PHE A 5 13.36 -8.89 -3.02
CA PHE A 5 13.04 -8.70 -1.61
C PHE A 5 13.26 -10.05 -0.93
N ASP A 6 14.16 -10.09 0.04
CA ASP A 6 14.24 -11.22 0.95
C ASP A 6 12.87 -11.40 1.63
N THR A 7 12.42 -12.64 1.78
CA THR A 7 11.14 -12.99 2.41
C THR A 7 10.95 -12.33 3.78
N GLU A 8 12.04 -12.13 4.53
CA GLU A 8 12.00 -11.42 5.82
C GLU A 8 11.55 -9.97 5.68
N HIS A 9 12.01 -9.29 4.63
CA HIS A 9 11.66 -7.90 4.40
C HIS A 9 10.18 -7.78 4.05
N TYR A 10 9.66 -8.69 3.23
CA TYR A 10 8.24 -8.73 2.91
C TYR A 10 7.37 -8.96 4.14
N VAL A 11 7.70 -9.94 4.98
CA VAL A 11 6.97 -10.25 6.22
C VAL A 11 6.94 -9.05 7.16
N LYS A 12 8.07 -8.34 7.29
CA LYS A 12 8.14 -7.14 8.13
C LYS A 12 7.28 -6.00 7.59
N GLN A 13 7.25 -5.80 6.27
CA GLN A 13 6.43 -4.75 5.66
C GLN A 13 4.94 -5.05 5.72
N SER A 14 4.55 -6.30 5.55
CA SER A 14 3.16 -6.70 5.74
C SER A 14 2.75 -6.62 7.21
N SER A 15 3.63 -6.95 8.17
CA SER A 15 3.31 -6.80 9.59
C SER A 15 3.01 -5.35 9.97
N TYR A 16 3.79 -4.38 9.47
CA TYR A 16 3.50 -2.96 9.72
C TYR A 16 2.13 -2.52 9.18
N LEU A 17 1.74 -3.04 8.00
CA LEU A 17 0.39 -2.80 7.49
C LEU A 17 -0.65 -3.46 8.40
N MET A 18 -0.45 -4.71 8.81
CA MET A 18 -1.38 -5.43 9.68
C MET A 18 -1.57 -4.74 11.03
N ASP A 19 -0.48 -4.30 11.66
CA ASP A 19 -0.51 -3.53 12.90
C ASP A 19 -1.26 -2.22 12.71
N TYR A 20 -1.05 -1.54 11.58
CA TYR A 20 -1.79 -0.33 11.22
C TYR A 20 -3.28 -0.59 11.04
N LEU A 21 -3.67 -1.65 10.34
CA LEU A 21 -5.07 -2.04 10.13
C LEU A 21 -5.74 -2.40 11.47
N ALA A 22 -5.07 -3.18 12.31
CA ALA A 22 -5.54 -3.53 13.64
C ALA A 22 -5.71 -2.28 14.53
N ALA A 23 -4.78 -1.32 14.46
CA ALA A 23 -4.89 -0.04 15.17
C ALA A 23 -6.06 0.83 14.68
N GLN A 24 -6.51 0.65 13.44
CA GLN A 24 -7.72 1.28 12.89
C GLN A 24 -9.01 0.50 13.21
N GLY A 25 -8.92 -0.64 13.92
CA GLY A 25 -10.04 -1.53 14.19
C GLY A 25 -10.52 -2.30 12.95
N MET A 26 -9.67 -2.44 11.94
CA MET A 26 -9.95 -3.23 10.74
C MET A 26 -9.42 -4.64 10.91
N ASP A 27 -10.27 -5.52 11.46
CA ASP A 27 -9.96 -6.93 11.65
C ASP A 27 -10.23 -7.79 10.39
N ASP A 28 -10.89 -7.21 9.38
CA ASP A 28 -11.26 -7.87 8.13
C ASP A 28 -10.65 -7.14 6.92
N PHE A 29 -9.94 -7.89 6.07
CA PHE A 29 -9.36 -7.39 4.83
C PHE A 29 -10.41 -6.94 3.81
N THR A 30 -11.63 -7.46 3.89
CA THR A 30 -12.73 -7.02 3.01
C THR A 30 -13.15 -5.57 3.25
N ALA A 31 -12.87 -5.03 4.44
CA ALA A 31 -13.08 -3.63 4.78
C ALA A 31 -11.92 -2.71 4.35
N VAL A 32 -10.79 -3.29 3.90
CA VAL A 32 -9.66 -2.51 3.40
C VAL A 32 -10.03 -1.93 2.05
N THR A 33 -9.97 -0.60 1.96
CA THR A 33 -10.25 0.13 0.71
C THR A 33 -9.00 0.85 0.23
N LEU A 34 -9.05 1.36 -1.00
CA LEU A 34 -7.99 2.22 -1.54
C LEU A 34 -7.74 3.45 -0.66
N ASP A 35 -8.75 3.96 0.04
CA ASP A 35 -8.58 5.07 0.98
C ASP A 35 -7.70 4.67 2.17
N THR A 36 -7.98 3.52 2.79
CA THR A 36 -7.14 2.96 3.87
C THR A 36 -5.67 2.86 3.45
N VAL A 37 -5.42 2.37 2.24
CA VAL A 37 -4.07 2.25 1.66
C VAL A 37 -3.45 3.63 1.43
N ASN A 38 -4.21 4.62 0.93
CA ASN A 38 -3.72 5.98 0.75
C ASN A 38 -3.39 6.67 2.07
N VAL A 39 -4.18 6.46 3.13
CA VAL A 39 -3.88 6.97 4.47
C VAL A 39 -2.60 6.32 5.01
N TYR A 40 -2.43 5.01 4.85
CA TYR A 40 -1.17 4.34 5.19
C TYR A 40 0.03 4.88 4.40
N ILE A 41 -0.08 5.08 3.09
CA ILE A 41 1.01 5.68 2.29
C ILE A 41 1.34 7.10 2.77
N ARG A 42 0.34 7.87 3.22
CA ARG A 42 0.55 9.20 3.80
C ARG A 42 1.35 9.15 5.11
N THR A 43 1.21 8.12 5.93
CA THR A 43 2.07 7.96 7.12
C THR A 43 3.53 7.70 6.73
N LEU A 44 3.76 7.08 5.56
CA LEU A 44 5.09 6.85 5.00
C LEU A 44 5.67 8.07 4.27
N ALA A 45 4.90 9.14 4.02
CA ALA A 45 5.34 10.31 3.26
C ALA A 45 6.47 11.12 3.94
N GLY A 46 6.82 10.80 5.20
CA GLY A 46 8.00 11.35 5.89
C GLY A 46 9.32 10.58 5.63
N PHE A 47 9.26 9.44 4.95
CA PHE A 47 10.43 8.61 4.63
C PHE A 47 11.01 8.94 3.25
N SER A 48 12.20 8.39 2.96
CA SER A 48 12.82 8.55 1.65
C SER A 48 11.93 7.96 0.55
N TYR A 49 11.92 8.60 -0.63
CA TYR A 49 11.14 8.14 -1.78
C TYR A 49 11.41 6.66 -2.14
N LYS A 50 12.69 6.22 -2.04
CA LYS A 50 13.07 4.82 -2.26
C LYS A 50 12.38 3.86 -1.29
N THR A 51 12.27 4.24 -0.03
CA THR A 51 11.58 3.44 1.00
C THR A 51 10.10 3.35 0.69
N VAL A 52 9.45 4.47 0.37
CA VAL A 52 8.03 4.50 0.02
C VAL A 52 7.74 3.64 -1.21
N GLU A 53 8.58 3.71 -2.25
CA GLU A 53 8.46 2.87 -3.44
C GLU A 53 8.55 1.38 -3.13
N GLN A 54 9.51 0.99 -2.29
CA GLN A 54 9.70 -0.40 -1.89
C GLN A 54 8.47 -0.91 -1.14
N HIS A 55 7.96 -0.14 -0.16
CA HIS A 55 6.74 -0.48 0.57
C HIS A 55 5.54 -0.64 -0.38
N ILE A 56 5.31 0.31 -1.30
CA ILE A 56 4.20 0.24 -2.25
C ILE A 56 4.31 -0.99 -3.16
N CYS A 57 5.52 -1.31 -3.63
CA CYS A 57 5.74 -2.48 -4.46
C CYS A 57 5.43 -3.79 -3.71
N SER A 58 5.86 -3.90 -2.45
CA SER A 58 5.54 -5.02 -1.57
C SER A 58 4.05 -5.13 -1.27
N LEU A 59 3.38 -4.01 -0.97
CA LEU A 59 1.94 -3.96 -0.73
C LEU A 59 1.14 -4.44 -1.93
N ARG A 60 1.50 -4.00 -3.13
CA ARG A 60 0.83 -4.43 -4.36
C ARG A 60 0.95 -5.93 -4.59
N ALA A 61 2.14 -6.51 -4.31
CA ALA A 61 2.33 -7.96 -4.38
C ALA A 61 1.47 -8.70 -3.35
N PHE A 62 1.39 -8.18 -2.12
CA PHE A 62 0.56 -8.74 -1.05
C PHE A 62 -0.93 -8.68 -1.36
N PHE A 63 -1.46 -7.53 -1.80
CA PHE A 63 -2.86 -7.40 -2.16
C PHE A 63 -3.24 -8.25 -3.38
N ARG A 64 -2.32 -8.41 -4.34
CA ARG A 64 -2.52 -9.32 -5.46
C ARG A 64 -2.62 -10.77 -5.00
N PHE A 65 -1.77 -11.17 -4.04
CA PHE A 65 -1.86 -12.49 -3.41
C PHE A 65 -3.22 -12.68 -2.71
N LEU A 66 -3.64 -11.72 -1.88
CA LEU A 66 -4.94 -11.78 -1.20
C LEU A 66 -6.14 -11.84 -2.16
N ASN A 67 -6.07 -11.13 -3.30
CA ASN A 67 -7.10 -11.20 -4.34
C ASN A 67 -7.10 -12.56 -5.05
N GLN A 68 -5.94 -13.13 -5.34
CA GLN A 68 -5.80 -14.47 -5.92
C GLN A 68 -6.32 -15.58 -5.00
N GLU A 69 -6.13 -15.43 -3.69
CA GLU A 69 -6.68 -16.33 -2.67
C GLU A 69 -8.20 -16.12 -2.44
N GLY A 70 -8.81 -15.12 -3.06
CA GLY A 70 -10.23 -14.80 -2.91
C GLY A 70 -10.59 -14.14 -1.57
N ILE A 71 -9.59 -13.70 -0.79
CA ILE A 71 -9.78 -13.02 0.50
C ILE A 71 -10.31 -11.60 0.28
N MET A 72 -9.84 -10.93 -0.78
CA MET A 72 -10.36 -9.62 -1.17
C MET A 72 -11.10 -9.70 -2.51
N PRO A 73 -12.39 -9.34 -2.54
CA PRO A 73 -13.17 -9.34 -3.78
C PRO A 73 -12.75 -8.22 -4.73
N ASP A 74 -12.17 -7.14 -4.21
CA ASP A 74 -11.74 -5.99 -4.99
C ASP A 74 -10.25 -6.08 -5.36
N ASP A 75 -9.92 -5.85 -6.63
CA ASP A 75 -8.53 -5.82 -7.11
C ASP A 75 -7.87 -4.50 -6.71
N LEU A 76 -7.56 -4.37 -5.41
CA LEU A 76 -6.83 -3.23 -4.88
C LEU A 76 -5.44 -3.12 -5.52
N ALA A 77 -4.82 -4.24 -5.89
CA ALA A 77 -3.51 -4.24 -6.53
C ALA A 77 -3.52 -3.55 -7.90
N ALA A 78 -4.59 -3.69 -8.68
CA ALA A 78 -4.80 -2.96 -9.93
C ALA A 78 -5.16 -1.49 -9.72
N LYS A 79 -5.85 -1.16 -8.61
CA LYS A 79 -6.23 0.22 -8.26
C LYS A 79 -5.11 1.01 -7.58
N MET A 80 -4.12 0.34 -6.99
CA MET A 80 -2.97 0.98 -6.38
C MET A 80 -2.26 1.85 -7.43
N PRO A 81 -1.91 3.10 -7.08
CA PRO A 81 -1.20 3.97 -7.99
C PRO A 81 0.10 3.28 -8.39
N MET A 82 0.18 2.89 -9.66
CA MET A 82 1.39 2.29 -10.18
C MET A 82 2.47 3.34 -10.03
N VAL A 83 3.41 3.14 -9.11
CA VAL A 83 4.56 4.03 -8.95
C VAL A 83 5.47 3.81 -10.15
N LYS A 84 5.04 4.33 -11.30
CA LYS A 84 5.98 4.89 -12.24
C LYS A 84 6.53 6.09 -11.47
N ALA A 85 7.79 6.03 -11.10
CA ALA A 85 8.62 7.18 -10.73
C ALA A 85 8.69 8.25 -11.84
N ARG A 86 7.56 8.53 -12.50
CA ARG A 86 7.43 9.52 -13.53
C ARG A 86 7.04 10.81 -12.83
N LYS A 87 8.05 11.36 -12.15
CA LYS A 87 8.08 12.71 -11.61
C LYS A 87 6.92 13.00 -10.66
N GLN A 88 7.24 13.03 -9.38
CA GLN A 88 6.54 13.85 -8.40
C GLN A 88 6.47 15.29 -8.93
N THR A 89 5.47 15.57 -9.76
CA THR A 89 5.06 16.92 -10.12
C THR A 89 3.63 17.00 -9.64
N ALA A 90 3.47 17.75 -8.55
CA ALA A 90 2.23 18.10 -7.89
C ALA A 90 1.47 16.92 -7.26
N ILE A 91 1.56 16.84 -5.93
CA ILE A 91 0.38 16.53 -5.14
C ILE A 91 -0.60 17.69 -5.42
N PRO A 92 -1.76 17.50 -6.09
CA PRO A 92 -2.74 18.57 -6.18
C PRO A 92 -3.32 18.74 -4.77
N SER A 93 -3.11 19.91 -4.17
CA SER A 93 -3.78 20.34 -2.92
C SER A 93 -5.27 20.60 -3.15
N VAL A 94 -6.00 19.63 -3.69
CA VAL A 94 -7.45 19.70 -3.88
C VAL A 94 -8.03 18.33 -3.53
N TRP A 95 -8.18 18.10 -2.23
CA TRP A 95 -9.32 17.33 -1.76
C TRP A 95 -10.41 18.37 -1.53
N THR A 96 -11.25 18.58 -2.54
CA THR A 96 -12.43 19.44 -2.40
C THR A 96 -13.33 18.88 -1.31
N GLN A 97 -13.43 19.65 -0.23
CA GLN A 97 -14.54 19.57 0.72
C GLN A 97 -15.83 19.92 -0.03
N ASN A 98 -16.73 18.95 -0.20
CA ASN A 98 -18.17 19.20 -0.27
C ASN A 98 -18.97 17.92 -0.02
#